data_AF-A0A286BYC8-F1
#
_entry.id   AF-A0A286BYC8-F1
#
_cell.length_a   1.000
_cell.length_b   1.000
_cell.length_c   1.000
_cell.angle_alpha   90.00
_cell.angle_beta   90.00
_cell.angle_gamma   90.00
#
_symmetry.space_group_name_H-M   'P 1'
#
loop_
_entity.id
_entity.type
_entity.pdbx_description
1 polymer ?
#
loop_
_entity_poly.entity_id
_entity_poly.type
_entity_poly.pdbx_seq_one_letter_code
_entity_poly.pdbx_strand_id
1 'polypeptide(L)' 'MKDEDTDITDDIRALVGRVVSHILRPDEALSVQELIGALYRLSLRSSDSKTKSACEKAIRILAKKLH' A
#
# COMPACT_ATOMS: atom_id res chain seq x y z
N MET A 1 9.45 23.81 -0.71
CA MET A 1 8.29 22.89 -0.64
C MET A 1 8.78 21.62 0.01
N LYS A 2 8.33 21.33 1.23
CA LYS A 2 8.74 20.13 1.99
C LYS A 2 8.12 18.91 1.32
N ASP A 3 8.90 17.85 1.22
CA ASP A 3 8.57 16.55 0.65
C ASP A 3 7.50 15.82 1.50
N GLU A 4 6.28 16.36 1.58
CA GLU A 4 5.16 15.72 2.30
C GLU A 4 4.61 14.48 1.56
N ASP A 5 5.06 14.25 0.33
CA ASP A 5 4.62 13.14 -0.53
C ASP A 5 5.42 11.84 -0.29
N THR A 6 6.46 11.87 0.56
CA THR A 6 7.29 10.70 0.90
C THR A 6 7.19 10.24 2.35
N ASP A 7 6.48 10.97 3.21
CA ASP A 7 6.43 10.62 4.63
C ASP A 7 5.50 9.43 4.87
N ILE A 8 6.08 8.33 5.37
CA ILE A 8 5.34 7.12 5.74
C ILE A 8 4.73 7.37 7.12
N THR A 9 3.44 7.70 7.14
CA THR A 9 2.67 7.83 8.38
C THR A 9 2.33 6.45 8.97
N ASP A 10 2.02 6.40 10.27
CA ASP A 10 1.61 5.16 10.93
C ASP A 10 0.32 4.57 10.34
N ASP A 11 -0.58 5.43 9.84
CA ASP A 11 -1.78 5.00 9.13
C ASP A 11 -1.43 4.23 7.83
N ILE A 12 -0.41 4.69 7.09
CA ILE A 12 0.07 4.00 5.89
C ILE A 12 0.72 2.67 6.28
N ARG A 13 1.53 2.62 7.36
CA ARG A 13 2.12 1.37 7.86
C ARG A 13 1.03 0.36 8.26
N ALA A 14 0.02 0.81 9.00
CA ALA A 14 -1.08 -0.02 9.46
C ALA A 14 -1.92 -0.55 8.30
N LEU A 15 -2.19 0.29 7.30
CA LEU A 15 -2.91 -0.10 6.09
C LEU A 15 -2.13 -1.17 5.30
N VAL A 16 -0.84 -0.96 5.05
CA VAL A 16 0.00 -1.93 4.37
C VAL A 16 0.04 -3.25 5.15
N GLY A 17 0.24 -3.20 6.46
CA GLY A 17 0.22 -4.40 7.32
C GLY A 17 -1.10 -5.17 7.23
N ARG A 18 -2.24 -4.45 7.21
CA ARG A 18 -3.55 -5.06 7.02
C ARG A 18 -3.68 -5.70 5.64
N VAL A 19 -3.24 -5.04 4.57
CA VAL A 19 -3.34 -5.61 3.22
C VAL A 19 -2.45 -6.85 3.09
N VAL A 20 -1.21 -6.78 3.57
CA VAL A 20 -0.26 -7.90 3.58
C VAL A 20 -0.87 -9.09 4.33
N SER A 21 -1.44 -8.89 5.52
CA SER A 21 -2.00 -9.99 6.30
C SER A 21 -3.17 -10.71 5.62
N HIS A 22 -3.87 -10.06 4.69
CA HIS A 22 -4.98 -10.66 3.94
C HIS A 22 -4.54 -11.43 2.69
N ILE A 23 -3.35 -11.15 2.17
CA ILE A 23 -2.85 -11.78 0.93
C ILE A 23 -1.66 -12.71 1.17
N LEU A 24 -1.09 -12.68 2.37
CA LEU A 24 -0.03 -13.59 2.78
C LEU A 24 -0.57 -15.03 2.79
N ARG A 25 0.21 -15.93 2.20
CA ARG A 25 -0.08 -17.36 2.17
C ARG A 25 1.07 -18.12 2.82
N PRO A 26 0.79 -19.26 3.49
CA PRO A 26 1.84 -20.17 3.92
C PRO A 26 2.68 -20.58 2.71
N ASP A 27 3.99 -20.64 2.89
CA ASP A 27 4.96 -21.17 1.91
C ASP A 27 5.04 -20.46 0.54
N GLU A 28 4.39 -19.29 0.39
CA GLU A 28 4.50 -18.44 -0.80
C GLU A 28 5.14 -17.09 -0.43
N ALA A 29 6.16 -16.68 -1.20
CA ALA A 29 6.72 -15.35 -1.08
C ALA A 29 5.74 -14.32 -1.66
N LEU A 30 5.41 -13.29 -0.88
CA LEU A 30 4.62 -12.17 -1.37
C LEU A 30 5.52 -11.17 -2.11
N SER A 31 5.28 -10.98 -3.42
CA SER A 31 6.01 -9.98 -4.19
C SER A 31 5.49 -8.55 -3.93
N VAL A 32 6.37 -7.57 -4.16
CA VAL A 32 6.00 -6.14 -4.10
C VAL A 32 4.92 -5.81 -5.14
N GLN A 33 4.93 -6.48 -6.30
CA GLN A 33 3.94 -6.30 -7.36
C GLN A 33 2.54 -6.77 -6.92
N GLU A 34 2.46 -7.91 -6.24
CA GLU A 34 1.20 -8.41 -5.69
C GLU A 34 0.64 -7.50 -4.61
N LEU A 35 1.51 -6.96 -3.74
CA LEU A 35 1.12 -5.97 -2.74
C LEU A 35 0.60 -4.67 -3.38
N ILE A 36 1.28 -4.14 -4.40
CA ILE A 36 0.81 -2.99 -5.18
C ILE A 36 -0.56 -3.28 -5.81
N GLY A 37 -0.72 -4.45 -6.42
CA GLY A 37 -1.99 -4.87 -7.02
C GLY A 37 -3.13 -4.97 -6.00
N ALA A 38 -2.84 -5.46 -4.79
CA ALA A 38 -3.82 -5.53 -3.71
C ALA A 38 -4.23 -4.14 -3.20
N LEU A 39 -3.27 -3.23 -2.98
CA LEU A 39 -3.53 -1.85 -2.60
C LEU A 39 -4.34 -1.10 -3.66
N TYR A 40 -4.05 -1.33 -4.94
CA TYR A 40 -4.81 -0.72 -6.04
C TYR A 40 -6.26 -1.20 -6.07
N ARG A 41 -6.50 -2.50 -5.89
CA ARG A 41 -7.86 -3.03 -5.80
C ARG A 41 -8.62 -2.47 -4.58
N LEU A 42 -7.93 -2.26 -3.46
CA LEU A 42 -8.53 -1.67 -2.27
C LEU A 42 -8.91 -0.19 -2.50
N SER A 43 -8.07 0.60 -3.17
CA SER A 43 -8.39 2.00 -3.47
C SER A 43 -9.60 2.14 -4.40
N LEU A 44 -9.72 1.25 -5.39
CA LEU A 44 -10.88 1.23 -6.30
C LEU A 44 -12.20 0.91 -5.59
N ARG A 45 -12.17 0.01 -4.59
CA ARG A 45 -13.37 -0.47 -3.88
C ARG A 45 -13.76 0.38 -2.69
N SER A 46 -12.81 1.09 -2.08
CA SER A 46 -13.08 1.91 -0.90
C SER A 46 -13.97 3.11 -1.26
N SER A 47 -14.90 3.48 -0.38
CA SER A 47 -15.61 4.77 -0.45
C SER A 47 -14.94 5.84 0.43
N ASP A 48 -14.02 5.44 1.31
CA ASP A 48 -13.30 6.33 2.21
C ASP A 48 -12.11 7.00 1.50
N SER A 49 -12.15 8.33 1.42
CA SER A 49 -11.13 9.13 0.74
C SER A 49 -9.76 9.04 1.43
N LYS A 50 -9.72 8.86 2.75
CA LYS A 50 -8.46 8.67 3.48
C LYS A 50 -7.79 7.36 3.10
N THR A 51 -8.55 6.26 3.09
CA THR A 51 -8.07 4.95 2.64
C THR A 51 -7.58 5.00 1.20
N LYS A 52 -8.29 5.69 0.29
CA LYS A 52 -7.83 5.87 -1.10
C LYS A 52 -6.48 6.56 -1.17
N SER A 53 -6.35 7.72 -0.52
CA SER A 53 -5.11 8.49 -0.52
C SER A 53 -3.95 7.70 0.11
N ALA A 54 -4.20 6.98 1.20
CA ALA A 54 -3.19 6.13 1.84
C ALA A 54 -2.75 4.97 0.93
N CYS A 55 -3.69 4.33 0.20
CA CYS A 55 -3.34 3.30 -0.80
C CYS A 55 -2.47 3.88 -1.93
N GLU A 56 -2.83 5.05 -2.47
CA GLU A 56 -2.07 5.70 -3.54
C GLU A 56 -0.65 6.06 -3.11
N LYS A 57 -0.49 6.62 -1.90
CA LYS A 57 0.82 6.91 -1.31
C LYS A 57 1.64 5.62 -1.12
N ALA A 58 1.04 4.58 -0.55
CA ALA A 58 1.69 3.29 -0.37
C ALA A 58 2.17 2.69 -1.72
N ILE A 59 1.34 2.76 -2.76
CA ILE A 59 1.68 2.30 -4.11
C ILE A 59 2.89 3.08 -4.66
N ARG A 60 2.90 4.41 -4.55
CA ARG A 60 4.02 5.24 -5.01
C ARG A 60 5.32 4.87 -4.28
N ILE A 61 5.26 4.67 -2.97
CA ILE A 61 6.42 4.29 -2.14
C ILE A 61 6.93 2.89 -2.54
N LEU A 62 6.04 1.92 -2.70
CA LEU A 62 6.40 0.55 -3.07
C LEU A 62 6.93 0.45 -4.50
N ALA A 63 6.36 1.21 -5.44
CA ALA A 63 6.83 1.27 -6.81
C ALA A 63 8.29 1.77 -6.88
N LYS A 64 8.68 2.72 -6.02
CA LYS A 64 10.08 3.17 -5.92
C LYS A 64 11.05 2.06 -5.50
N LYS A 65 10.59 0.97 -4.87
CA LYS A 65 11.41 -0.20 -4.50
C LYS A 65 11.53 -1.25 -5.60
N LEU A 66 10.82 -1.09 -6.72
CA LEU A 66 10.95 -1.94 -7.91
C LEU A 66 12.08 -1.46 -8.85
N HIS A 67 12.86 -0.47 -8.42
CA HIS A 67 14.06 0.05 -9.09
C HIS A 67 15.33 -0.46 -8.42
#